data_AF-A0A1V4RHG5-F1
#
_entry.id   AF-A0A1V4RHG5-F1
#
_cell.length_a   1.000
_cell.length_b   1.000
_cell.length_c   1.000
_cell.angle_alpha   90.00
_cell.angle_beta   90.00
_cell.angle_gamma   90.00
#
_symmetry.space_group_name_H-M   'P 1'
#
loop_
_entity.id
_entity.type
_entity.pdbx_description
1 polymer ?
#
loop_
_entity_poly.entity_id
_entity_poly.type
_entity_poly.pdbx_seq_one_letter_code
_entity_poly.pdbx_strand_id
1 'polypeptide(L)'
;MNYHDYMIKREEEYEALCRRCGACCGAYDDPCVHLKKDNNGKYYCDIYSNRFGPRVTVGGDKFDCVPIRDIIHQHWPKDYLCAYKRIYRNGSSRIAQYPVSAPGE
;
A
#
# COMPACT_ATOMS: atom_id res chain seq x y z
N MET A 1 -4.55 27.35 -2.58
CA MET A 1 -4.63 25.90 -2.34
C MET A 1 -4.65 25.70 -0.84
N ASN A 2 -5.72 25.14 -0.28
CA ASN A 2 -5.83 24.95 1.17
C ASN A 2 -4.99 23.73 1.59
N TYR A 3 -4.54 23.68 2.84
CA TYR A 3 -3.83 22.54 3.43
C TYR A 3 -4.57 21.21 3.20
N HIS A 4 -5.90 21.23 3.28
CA HIS A 4 -6.73 20.06 3.01
C HIS A 4 -6.56 19.53 1.57
N ASP A 5 -6.62 20.41 0.56
CA ASP A 5 -6.45 20.03 -0.86
C ASP A 5 -5.04 19.48 -1.13
N TYR A 6 -4.04 20.05 -0.45
CA TYR A 6 -2.66 19.57 -0.52
C TYR A 6 -2.55 18.14 0.01
N MET A 7 -3.14 17.85 1.17
CA MET A 7 -3.08 16.51 1.78
C MET A 7 -3.80 15.45 0.94
N ILE A 8 -4.96 15.78 0.36
CA ILE A 8 -5.69 14.88 -0.57
C ILE A 8 -4.81 14.57 -1.78
N LYS A 9 -4.29 15.60 -2.45
CA LYS A 9 -3.48 15.42 -3.65
C LYS A 9 -2.25 14.54 -3.37
N ARG A 10 -1.61 14.73 -2.22
CA ARG A 10 -0.48 13.88 -1.83
C ARG A 10 -0.87 12.44 -1.59
N GLU A 11 -2.02 12.19 -0.96
CA GLU A 11 -2.53 10.84 -0.78
C GLU A 11 -2.76 10.15 -2.14
N GLU A 12 -3.40 10.85 -3.08
CA GLU A 12 -3.59 10.36 -4.45
C GLU A 12 -2.27 10.04 -5.15
N GLU A 13 -1.25 10.91 -5.00
CA GLU A 13 0.09 10.69 -5.55
C GLU A 13 0.74 9.42 -4.99
N TYR A 14 0.64 9.17 -3.68
CA TYR A 14 1.15 7.93 -3.07
C TYR A 14 0.36 6.70 -3.51
N GLU A 15 -0.97 6.79 -3.57
CA GLU A 15 -1.82 5.68 -3.98
C GLU A 15 -1.66 5.32 -5.46
N ALA A 16 -1.39 6.30 -6.32
CA ALA A 16 -1.08 6.08 -7.73
C ALA A 16 0.18 5.23 -7.94
N LEU A 17 1.07 5.17 -6.93
CA LEU A 17 2.28 4.35 -6.98
C LEU A 17 1.99 2.86 -6.70
N CYS A 18 0.82 2.53 -6.14
CA CYS A 18 0.42 1.15 -5.93
C CYS A 18 0.26 0.42 -7.27
N ARG A 19 1.14 -0.55 -7.54
CA ARG A 19 1.13 -1.34 -8.79
C ARG A 19 0.13 -2.50 -8.78
N ARG A 20 -0.71 -2.60 -7.74
CA ARG A 20 -1.65 -3.72 -7.52
C ARG A 20 -0.96 -5.09 -7.65
N CYS A 21 0.25 -5.18 -7.11
CA CYS A 21 1.03 -6.42 -7.09
C CYS A 21 0.48 -7.48 -6.12
N GLY A 22 -0.47 -7.10 -5.25
CA GLY A 22 -1.09 -7.98 -4.26
C GLY A 22 -0.27 -8.22 -2.99
N ALA A 23 1.00 -7.79 -2.94
CA ALA A 23 1.89 -8.03 -1.81
C ALA A 23 1.37 -7.47 -0.47
N CYS A 24 0.93 -6.21 -0.43
CA CYS A 24 0.34 -5.62 0.79
C CYS A 24 -1.04 -6.20 1.14
N CYS A 25 -1.68 -6.89 0.20
CA CYS A 25 -2.99 -7.52 0.40
C CYS A 25 -2.87 -9.03 0.71
N GLY A 26 -1.66 -9.55 0.94
CA GLY A 26 -1.45 -10.95 1.30
C GLY A 26 -1.50 -11.95 0.14
N ALA A 27 -1.37 -11.52 -1.13
CA ALA A 27 -1.47 -12.41 -2.29
C ALA A 27 -0.51 -13.62 -2.30
N TYR A 28 0.55 -13.54 -1.52
CA TYR A 28 1.59 -14.55 -1.43
C TYR A 28 1.56 -15.30 -0.09
N ASP A 29 0.58 -15.01 0.78
CA ASP A 29 0.41 -15.59 2.10
C ASP A 29 -1.09 -15.86 2.35
N ASP A 30 -1.69 -15.37 3.43
CA ASP A 30 -3.15 -15.35 3.61
C ASP A 30 -3.75 -14.04 3.06
N PRO A 31 -4.46 -14.08 1.91
CA PRO A 31 -4.91 -12.87 1.24
C PRO A 31 -6.11 -12.23 1.95
N CYS A 32 -6.24 -10.92 1.80
CA CYS A 32 -7.48 -10.20 2.12
C CYS A 32 -8.68 -10.81 1.37
N VAL A 33 -9.84 -10.94 2.02
CA VAL A 33 -11.07 -11.48 1.39
C VAL A 33 -11.52 -10.72 0.13
N HIS A 34 -11.13 -9.45 0.06
CA HIS A 34 -11.41 -8.51 -1.03
C HIS A 34 -10.34 -8.51 -2.13
N LEU A 35 -9.24 -9.25 -1.96
CA LEU A 35 -8.24 -9.41 -3.00
C LEU A 35 -8.76 -10.38 -4.06
N LYS A 36 -8.91 -9.89 -5.28
CA LYS A 36 -9.32 -10.68 -6.44
C LYS A 36 -8.20 -10.71 -7.47
N LYS A 37 -8.25 -11.72 -8.34
CA LYS A 37 -7.35 -11.88 -9.48
C LYS A 37 -8.20 -11.91 -10.75
N ASP A 38 -7.83 -11.11 -11.74
CA ASP A 38 -8.49 -11.13 -13.04
C ASP A 38 -7.96 -12.29 -13.92
N ASN A 39 -8.60 -12.49 -15.08
CA ASN A 39 -8.23 -13.55 -16.03
C ASN A 39 -6.83 -13.36 -16.63
N ASN A 40 -6.26 -12.15 -16.56
CA ASN A 40 -4.91 -11.83 -17.01
C ASN A 40 -3.87 -12.04 -15.88
N GLY A 41 -4.31 -12.53 -14.73
CA GLY A 41 -3.46 -12.78 -13.57
C GLY A 41 -3.11 -11.55 -12.75
N LYS A 42 -3.74 -10.40 -13.01
CA LYS A 42 -3.52 -9.15 -12.28
C LYS A 42 -4.42 -9.09 -11.05
N TYR A 43 -3.86 -8.64 -9.94
CA TYR A 43 -4.61 -8.47 -8.70
C TYR A 43 -5.37 -7.13 -8.68
N TYR A 44 -6.52 -7.13 -8.02
CA TYR A 44 -7.30 -5.93 -7.72
C TYR A 44 -8.08 -6.10 -6.42
N CYS A 45 -8.51 -4.98 -5.84
CA CYS A 45 -9.39 -4.97 -4.68
C CYS A 45 -10.79 -4.54 -5.15
N ASP A 46 -11.80 -5.33 -4.88
CA ASP A 46 -13.19 -5.06 -5.27
C ASP A 46 -13.79 -3.86 -4.52
N ILE A 47 -13.34 -3.60 -3.30
CA ILE A 47 -13.75 -2.46 -2.46
C ILE A 47 -12.72 -1.34 -2.44
N TYR A 48 -11.89 -1.16 -3.49
CA TYR A 48 -10.74 -0.25 -3.45
C TYR A 48 -11.09 1.15 -2.90
N SER A 49 -12.20 1.76 -3.33
CA SER A 49 -12.61 3.09 -2.87
C SER A 49 -12.91 3.17 -1.36
N ASN A 50 -13.35 2.08 -0.76
CA ASN A 50 -13.71 1.99 0.67
C ASN A 50 -12.80 1.01 1.41
N ARG A 51 -11.56 0.85 0.96
CA ARG A 51 -10.64 -0.19 1.47
C ARG A 51 -10.06 0.11 2.84
N PHE A 52 -9.93 1.38 3.21
CA PHE A 52 -9.23 1.75 4.44
C PHE A 52 -9.97 1.29 5.70
N GLY A 53 -9.21 1.03 6.76
CA GLY A 53 -9.72 0.52 8.05
C GLY A 53 -9.68 -1.01 8.17
N PRO A 54 -10.42 -1.58 9.13
CA PRO A 54 -10.33 -2.99 9.50
C PRO A 54 -10.74 -3.94 8.37
N ARG A 55 -9.91 -4.96 8.14
CA ARG A 55 -10.10 -6.03 7.16
C ARG A 55 -9.82 -7.39 7.76
N VAL A 56 -10.24 -8.40 7.02
CA VAL A 56 -10.09 -9.82 7.36
C VAL A 56 -9.46 -10.55 6.19
N THR A 57 -8.58 -11.50 6.48
CA THR A 57 -8.00 -12.42 5.49
C THR A 57 -8.92 -13.60 5.23
N VAL A 58 -8.61 -14.43 4.22
CA VAL A 58 -9.39 -15.64 3.93
C VAL A 58 -9.28 -16.66 5.07
N GLY A 59 -8.12 -16.76 5.73
CA GLY A 59 -7.90 -17.59 6.91
C GLY A 59 -8.51 -17.03 8.21
N GLY A 60 -8.96 -15.77 8.23
CA GLY A 60 -9.68 -15.17 9.35
C GLY A 60 -8.88 -14.20 10.22
N ASP A 61 -7.63 -13.90 9.86
CA ASP A 61 -6.81 -12.92 10.55
C ASP A 61 -7.32 -11.50 10.31
N LYS A 62 -7.22 -10.64 11.34
CA LYS A 62 -7.64 -9.24 11.29
C LYS A 62 -6.43 -8.33 11.09
N PHE A 63 -6.55 -7.36 10.19
CA PHE A 63 -5.52 -6.35 9.95
C PHE A 63 -6.16 -5.04 9.46
N ASP A 64 -5.44 -3.93 9.54
CA ASP A 64 -5.90 -2.66 9.00
C ASP A 64 -5.34 -2.43 7.59
N CYS A 65 -6.24 -2.15 6.65
CA CYS A 65 -5.84 -1.60 5.36
C CYS A 65 -5.64 -0.10 5.51
N VAL A 66 -4.44 0.37 5.22
CA VAL A 66 -4.02 1.75 5.42
C VAL A 66 -3.52 2.37 4.12
N PRO A 67 -3.46 3.71 4.02
CA PRO A 67 -2.80 4.38 2.91
C PRO A 67 -1.35 3.90 2.70
N ILE A 68 -0.91 3.85 1.45
CA ILE A 68 0.44 3.43 1.04
C ILE A 68 1.51 4.28 1.73
N ARG A 69 1.27 5.58 1.89
CA ARG A 69 2.20 6.49 2.58
C ARG A 69 2.50 6.05 4.02
N ASP A 70 1.54 5.42 4.70
CA ASP A 70 1.64 5.07 6.11
C ASP A 70 2.36 3.72 6.29
N ILE A 71 2.20 2.80 5.34
CA ILE A 71 2.78 1.45 5.43
C ILE A 71 4.14 1.33 4.75
N ILE A 72 4.48 2.15 3.74
CA ILE A 72 5.67 1.94 2.89
C ILE A 72 7.00 1.84 3.65
N HIS A 73 7.10 2.47 4.82
CA HIS A 73 8.29 2.46 5.67
C HIS A 73 8.31 1.32 6.69
N GLN A 74 7.17 0.68 6.96
CA GLN A 74 7.03 -0.37 7.97
C GLN A 74 7.41 -1.73 7.39
N HIS A 75 7.78 -2.72 8.19
CA HIS A 75 7.96 -4.10 7.72
C HIS A 75 6.66 -4.89 7.83
N TRP A 76 6.35 -5.72 6.83
CA TRP A 76 5.23 -6.65 6.86
C TRP A 76 5.64 -7.96 6.16
N PRO A 77 4.96 -9.09 6.43
CA PRO A 77 5.26 -10.36 5.79
C PRO A 77 5.33 -10.21 4.27
N LYS A 78 6.45 -10.65 3.68
CA LYS A 78 6.70 -10.62 2.24
C LYS A 78 6.65 -9.20 1.62
N ASP A 79 6.98 -8.16 2.39
CA ASP A 79 7.09 -6.77 1.92
C ASP A 79 8.04 -6.59 0.73
N TYR A 80 9.06 -7.45 0.61
CA TYR A 80 10.02 -7.48 -0.50
C TYR A 80 9.38 -7.83 -1.85
N LEU A 81 8.17 -8.42 -1.84
CA LEU A 81 7.37 -8.66 -3.05
C LEU A 81 6.53 -7.44 -3.47
N CYS A 82 6.47 -6.39 -2.64
CA CYS A 82 5.80 -5.15 -3.00
C CYS A 82 6.60 -4.40 -4.07
N ALA A 83 6.04 -4.33 -5.28
CA ALA A 83 6.67 -3.65 -6.40
C ALA A 83 7.02 -2.19 -6.08
N TYR A 84 6.14 -1.47 -5.38
CA TYR A 84 6.40 -0.08 -5.00
C TYR A 84 7.52 0.03 -3.96
N LYS A 85 7.50 -0.81 -2.92
CA LYS A 85 8.55 -0.81 -1.89
C LYS A 85 9.94 -1.14 -2.44
N ARG A 86 10.00 -2.08 -3.38
CA ARG A 86 11.25 -2.41 -4.08
C ARG A 86 11.80 -1.23 -4.87
N ILE A 87 10.92 -0.51 -5.58
CA ILE A 87 11.27 0.70 -6.32
C ILE A 87 11.71 1.83 -5.37
N TYR A 88 11.01 1.99 -4.25
CA TYR A 88 11.31 2.98 -3.22
C TYR A 88 12.68 2.74 -2.56
N ARG A 89 12.99 1.47 -2.20
CA ARG A 89 14.27 1.07 -1.60
C ARG A 89 15.46 1.19 -2.56
N ASN A 90 15.27 0.93 -3.86
CA ASN A 90 16.35 0.92 -4.84
C ASN A 90 16.71 2.31 -5.40
N GLY A 91 16.18 3.40 -4.83
CA GLY A 91 16.53 4.79 -5.21
C GLY A 91 16.20 5.19 -6.66
N SER A 92 15.58 4.32 -7.45
CA SER A 92 15.32 4.56 -8.90
C SER A 92 14.06 5.37 -9.17
N SER A 93 13.51 6.05 -8.16
CA SER A 93 12.40 6.98 -8.31
C SER A 93 12.93 8.40 -8.13
N ARG A 94 12.62 9.29 -9.08
CA ARG A 94 12.79 10.76 -8.94
C ARG A 94 11.89 11.38 -7.84
N ILE A 95 11.48 10.58 -6.84
CA ILE A 95 10.58 10.93 -5.73
C ILE A 95 11.32 10.74 -4.40
N ALA A 96 12.64 10.88 -4.39
CA ALA A 96 13.47 10.81 -3.19
C ALA A 96 14.00 12.20 -2.87
N GLN A 97 13.18 13.02 -2.22
CA GLN A 97 13.63 14.19 -1.45
C GLN A 97 12.46 14.75 -0.63
N TYR A 98 12.01 14.05 0.40
CA TYR A 98 11.43 14.73 1.56
C TYR A 98 11.93 14.06 2.84
N PRO A 99 12.37 14.86 3.82
CA PRO A 99 13.11 14.39 4.97
C PRO A 99 12.23 13.48 5.85
N VAL A 100 12.82 12.36 6.24
CA VAL A 100 12.35 11.53 7.33
C VAL A 100 12.30 12.39 8.58
N SER A 101 11.11 12.73 9.07
CA SER A 101 10.97 13.10 10.47
C SER A 101 11.29 11.83 11.25
N ALA A 102 12.49 11.78 11.81
CA ALA A 102 12.89 10.74 12.76
C ALA A 102 11.83 10.65 13.88
N PRO A 103 11.52 9.45 14.39
CA PRO A 103 10.78 9.36 15.64
C PRO A 103 11.61 10.07 16.72
N GLY A 104 11.05 11.13 17.30
CA GLY A 104 11.66 11.82 18.42
C GLY A 104 11.76 10.90 19.63
N GLU A 105 12.97 10.80 20.17
CA GLU A 105 13.24 10.33 21.53
C GLU A 105 13.11 11.48 22.52
#